data_AF-A0A154VBR1-F1
#
_entry.id   AF-A0A154VBR1-F1
#
_cell.length_a   1.000
_cell.length_b   1.000
_cell.length_c   1.000
_cell.angle_alpha   90.00
_cell.angle_beta   90.00
_cell.angle_gamma   90.00
#
_symmetry.space_group_name_H-M   'P 1'
#
loop_
_entity.id
_entity.type
_entity.pdbx_description
1 polymer ?
#
loop_
_entity_poly.entity_id
_entity_poly.type
_entity_poly.pdbx_seq_one_letter_code
_entity_poly.pdbx_strand_id
1 'polypeptide(L)'
;MEVKVTKHKKSQGSIWSADRKIIARAFELRAAQELQSLLREEIAILPANLSDQIKPFQLGVRAILGDLMKAGTTPDELKHALQRYTGATGYQMALGLDDSHRYRLDGSVDDPVSENNREHARKIALGRFKKMRRKNANPQLDGRLSSPVSKPEPVKPARTVLTINRRSGT
;
A
#
# COMPACT_ATOMS: atom_id res chain seq x y z
N MET A 1 54.46 -16.16 10.85
CA MET A 1 53.92 -14.99 10.14
C MET A 1 52.40 -15.09 10.20
N GLU A 2 51.77 -14.13 10.87
CA GLU A 2 50.34 -14.14 11.23
C GLU A 2 49.43 -13.99 10.01
N VAL A 3 48.55 -14.96 9.78
CA VAL A 3 47.43 -14.86 8.85
C VAL A 3 46.37 -13.96 9.48
N LYS A 4 46.34 -12.69 9.09
CA LYS A 4 45.28 -11.75 9.47
C LYS A 4 43.97 -12.19 8.81
N VAL A 5 43.13 -12.89 9.57
CA VAL A 5 41.73 -13.11 9.22
C VAL A 5 41.02 -11.76 9.24
N THR A 6 40.83 -11.16 8.07
CA THR A 6 40.02 -9.96 7.92
C THR A 6 38.56 -10.33 8.21
N LYS A 7 38.10 -9.98 9.41
CA LYS A 7 36.68 -10.02 9.77
C LYS A 7 35.91 -9.12 8.80
N HIS A 8 35.24 -9.70 7.81
CA HIS A 8 34.23 -8.98 7.03
C HIS A 8 33.05 -8.64 7.94
N LYS A 9 33.10 -7.46 8.55
CA LYS A 9 31.93 -6.83 9.16
C LYS A 9 30.96 -6.60 8.00
N LYS A 10 29.94 -7.46 7.86
CA LYS A 10 28.82 -7.24 6.92
C LYS A 10 28.28 -5.85 7.20
N SER A 11 28.65 -4.87 6.37
CA SER A 11 28.02 -3.56 6.41
C SER A 11 26.56 -3.84 6.09
N GLN A 12 25.67 -3.50 7.02
CA GLN A 12 24.26 -3.47 6.67
C GLN A 12 24.14 -2.34 5.65
N GLY A 13 24.11 -2.70 4.36
CA GLY A 13 24.01 -1.74 3.28
C GLY A 13 22.85 -0.79 3.55
N SER A 14 23.03 0.49 3.20
CA SER A 14 21.99 1.51 3.31
C SER A 14 20.69 0.95 2.74
N ILE A 15 19.56 1.21 3.40
CA ILE A 15 18.24 0.82 2.86
C ILE A 15 17.94 1.49 1.50
N TRP A 16 18.77 2.47 1.12
CA TRP A 16 18.74 3.22 -0.13
C TRP A 16 19.76 2.77 -1.17
N SER A 17 20.56 1.72 -0.92
CA SER A 17 21.62 1.28 -1.84
C SER A 17 21.13 1.06 -3.27
N ALA A 18 21.94 1.44 -4.26
CA ALA A 18 21.63 1.28 -5.69
C ALA A 18 21.39 -0.18 -6.10
N ASP A 19 22.10 -1.11 -5.48
CA ASP A 19 21.96 -2.56 -5.75
C ASP A 19 20.64 -3.15 -5.25
N ARG A 20 19.87 -2.40 -4.47
CA ARG A 20 18.64 -2.89 -3.86
C ARG A 20 17.51 -2.89 -4.89
N LYS A 21 16.79 -4.00 -4.99
CA LYS A 21 15.54 -4.08 -5.77
C LYS A 21 14.34 -4.01 -4.83
N ILE A 22 13.43 -3.07 -5.09
CA ILE A 22 12.17 -3.01 -4.35
C ILE A 22 11.14 -3.85 -5.08
N ILE A 23 10.66 -4.88 -4.39
CA ILE A 23 9.69 -5.83 -4.90
C ILE A 23 8.27 -5.41 -4.50
N ALA A 24 7.32 -5.60 -5.40
CA ALA A 24 5.90 -5.35 -5.15
C ALA A 24 5.37 -6.24 -4.01
N ARG A 25 4.55 -5.69 -3.12
CA ARG A 25 3.79 -6.47 -2.13
C ARG A 25 2.31 -6.39 -2.47
N ALA A 26 1.47 -7.04 -1.67
CA ALA A 26 0.04 -7.15 -1.92
C ALA A 26 -0.66 -5.80 -2.18
N PHE A 27 -0.26 -4.75 -1.46
CA PHE A 27 -0.82 -3.41 -1.68
C PHE A 27 -0.38 -2.82 -3.02
N GLU A 28 0.92 -2.84 -3.31
CA GLU A 28 1.48 -2.32 -4.56
C GLU A 28 0.95 -3.08 -5.77
N LEU A 29 0.83 -4.41 -5.68
CA LEU A 29 0.26 -5.26 -6.72
C LEU A 29 -1.22 -4.93 -6.97
N ARG A 30 -2.03 -4.84 -5.92
CA ARG A 30 -3.45 -4.48 -6.07
C ARG A 30 -3.63 -3.11 -6.71
N ALA A 31 -2.82 -2.13 -6.30
CA ALA A 31 -2.87 -0.79 -6.87
C ALA A 31 -2.40 -0.77 -8.34
N ALA A 32 -1.42 -1.60 -8.71
CA ALA A 32 -0.99 -1.77 -10.09
C ALA A 32 -2.07 -2.42 -10.96
N GLN A 33 -2.73 -3.47 -10.46
CA GLN A 33 -3.84 -4.14 -11.15
C GLN A 33 -5.04 -3.21 -11.34
N GLU A 34 -5.36 -2.40 -10.31
CA GLU A 34 -6.38 -1.35 -10.39
C GLU A 34 -6.04 -0.37 -11.50
N LEU A 35 -4.82 0.16 -11.54
CA LEU A 35 -4.37 1.05 -12.62
C LEU A 35 -4.42 0.38 -14.00
N GLN A 36 -3.93 -0.86 -14.12
CA GLN A 36 -3.92 -1.62 -15.37
C GLN A 36 -5.34 -1.88 -15.90
N SER A 37 -6.32 -2.07 -15.02
CA SER A 37 -7.70 -2.36 -15.41
C SER A 37 -8.38 -1.19 -16.15
N LEU A 38 -7.87 0.03 -15.99
CA LEU A 38 -8.36 1.26 -16.60
C LEU A 38 -7.78 1.54 -18.00
N LEU A 39 -6.80 0.74 -18.43
CA LEU A 39 -6.02 0.99 -19.65
C LEU A 39 -6.33 -0.04 -20.73
N ARG A 40 -6.39 0.40 -21.99
CA ARG A 40 -6.64 -0.48 -23.14
C ARG A 40 -5.50 -1.45 -23.39
N GLU A 41 -4.29 -1.00 -23.12
CA GLU A 41 -3.05 -1.73 -23.38
C GLU A 41 -2.37 -2.13 -22.08
N GLU A 42 -1.65 -3.24 -22.13
CA GLU A 42 -0.83 -3.72 -21.01
C GLU A 42 0.44 -2.89 -20.89
N ILE A 43 0.75 -2.45 -19.66
CA ILE A 43 1.93 -1.64 -19.37
C ILE A 43 3.04 -2.53 -18.82
N ALA A 44 4.13 -2.68 -19.56
CA ALA A 44 5.22 -3.63 -19.27
C ALA A 44 5.94 -3.38 -17.92
N ILE A 45 5.80 -2.18 -17.35
CA ILE A 45 6.45 -1.79 -16.09
C ILE A 45 5.55 -1.93 -14.87
N LEU A 46 4.26 -2.20 -15.05
CA LEU A 46 3.38 -2.48 -13.93
C LEU A 46 3.65 -3.91 -13.40
N PRO A 47 3.79 -4.09 -12.07
CA PRO A 47 4.00 -5.40 -11.50
C PRO A 47 2.74 -6.26 -11.68
N ALA A 48 2.92 -7.47 -12.19
CA ALA A 48 1.87 -8.48 -12.34
C ALA A 48 1.88 -9.50 -11.18
N ASN A 49 3.02 -9.65 -10.50
CA ASN A 49 3.25 -10.61 -9.41
C ASN A 49 3.87 -9.96 -8.17
N LEU A 50 3.75 -10.66 -7.02
CA LEU A 50 4.34 -10.26 -5.73
C LEU A 50 5.89 -10.32 -5.70
N SER A 51 6.52 -10.75 -6.79
CA SER A 51 7.98 -10.80 -6.96
C SER A 51 8.50 -9.76 -7.94
N ASP A 52 7.61 -8.99 -8.58
CA ASP A 52 8.00 -8.08 -9.63
C ASP A 52 8.61 -6.81 -9.04
N GLN A 53 9.66 -6.34 -9.70
CA GLN A 53 10.33 -5.12 -9.30
C GLN A 53 9.44 -3.91 -9.60
N ILE A 54 9.31 -3.01 -8.62
CA ILE A 54 8.67 -1.71 -8.82
C ILE A 54 9.60 -0.81 -9.62
N LYS A 55 9.11 -0.34 -10.77
CA LYS A 55 9.82 0.56 -11.68
C LYS A 55 9.19 1.96 -11.64
N PRO A 56 9.92 3.00 -11.21
CA PRO A 56 9.39 4.36 -11.22
C PRO A 56 9.06 4.83 -12.64
N PHE A 57 7.92 5.48 -12.82
CA PHE A 57 7.48 6.00 -14.11
C PHE A 57 8.33 7.17 -14.62
N GLN A 58 8.45 7.28 -15.94
CA GLN A 58 8.86 8.48 -16.67
C GLN A 58 8.05 9.71 -16.24
N LEU A 59 8.64 10.90 -16.44
CA LEU A 59 7.91 12.15 -16.25
C LEU A 59 6.79 12.28 -17.29
N GLY A 60 5.71 12.98 -16.94
CA GLY A 60 4.56 13.14 -17.85
C GLY A 60 3.68 11.90 -18.01
N VAL A 61 3.95 10.80 -17.29
CA VAL A 61 3.21 9.53 -17.43
C VAL A 61 1.69 9.65 -17.38
N ARG A 62 1.14 10.63 -16.63
CA ARG A 62 -0.30 10.85 -16.57
C ARG A 62 -0.92 11.17 -17.93
N ALA A 63 -0.26 11.99 -18.74
CA ALA A 63 -0.76 12.34 -20.07
C ALA A 63 -0.75 11.10 -20.98
N ILE A 64 0.37 10.37 -20.97
CA ILE A 64 0.56 9.15 -21.75
C ILE A 64 -0.49 8.08 -21.38
N LEU A 65 -0.74 7.88 -20.09
CA LEU A 65 -1.79 6.96 -19.63
C LEU A 65 -3.20 7.45 -19.98
N GLY A 66 -3.40 8.77 -20.07
CA GLY A 66 -4.65 9.37 -20.52
C GLY A 66 -5.02 8.95 -21.94
N ASP A 67 -4.04 8.95 -22.84
CA ASP A 67 -4.23 8.51 -24.23
C ASP A 67 -4.53 7.00 -24.33
N LEU A 68 -4.16 6.22 -23.32
CA LEU A 68 -4.36 4.77 -23.25
C LEU A 68 -5.63 4.35 -22.50
N MET A 69 -6.43 5.29 -21.99
CA MET A 69 -7.64 4.99 -21.21
C MET A 69 -8.66 4.15 -21.99
N LYS A 70 -9.34 3.23 -21.30
CA LYS A 70 -10.50 2.51 -21.85
C LYS A 70 -11.67 3.45 -22.08
N ALA A 71 -12.51 3.10 -23.05
CA ALA A 71 -13.81 3.75 -23.22
C ALA A 71 -14.63 3.60 -21.92
N GLY A 72 -15.21 4.71 -21.45
CA GLY A 72 -15.99 4.75 -20.22
C GLY A 72 -15.19 4.99 -18.93
N THR A 73 -13.86 4.95 -18.97
CA THR A 73 -13.04 5.39 -17.83
C THR A 73 -12.97 6.92 -17.77
N THR A 74 -13.11 7.48 -16.58
CA THR A 74 -13.01 8.92 -16.35
C THR A 74 -11.56 9.35 -16.03
N PRO A 75 -11.15 10.59 -16.37
CA PRO A 75 -9.82 11.09 -16.04
C PRO A 75 -9.52 11.11 -14.53
N ASP A 76 -10.56 11.23 -13.70
CA ASP A 76 -10.43 11.20 -12.25
C ASP A 76 -10.18 9.78 -11.71
N GLU A 77 -10.85 8.75 -12.23
CA GLU A 77 -10.53 7.35 -11.90
C GLU A 77 -9.07 7.03 -12.21
N LEU A 78 -8.59 7.42 -13.41
CA LEU A 78 -7.19 7.24 -13.77
C LEU A 78 -6.26 7.98 -12.81
N LYS A 79 -6.56 9.25 -12.50
CA LYS A 79 -5.77 10.06 -11.57
C LYS A 79 -5.71 9.40 -10.19
N HIS A 80 -6.83 8.89 -9.69
CA HIS A 80 -6.90 8.23 -8.39
C HIS A 80 -6.10 6.92 -8.36
N ALA A 81 -6.26 6.05 -9.36
CA ALA A 81 -5.50 4.80 -9.45
C ALA A 81 -3.99 5.07 -9.58
N LEU A 82 -3.60 6.05 -10.41
CA LEU A 82 -2.20 6.46 -10.57
C LEU A 82 -1.61 7.00 -9.26
N GLN A 83 -2.34 7.87 -8.55
CA GLN A 83 -1.92 8.39 -7.25
C GLN A 83 -1.82 7.28 -6.19
N ARG A 84 -2.71 6.30 -6.24
CA ARG A 84 -2.71 5.15 -5.33
C ARG A 84 -1.45 4.30 -5.51
N TYR A 85 -1.10 3.98 -6.76
CA TYR A 85 0.09 3.20 -7.07
C TYR A 85 1.39 3.98 -6.80
N THR A 86 1.53 5.18 -7.37
CA THR A 86 2.74 6.02 -7.18
C THR A 86 2.89 6.48 -5.73
N GLY A 87 1.78 6.62 -5.01
CA GLY A 87 1.74 6.92 -3.59
C GLY A 87 2.07 5.73 -2.71
N ALA A 88 2.22 4.49 -3.22
CA ALA A 88 2.50 3.34 -2.39
C ALA A 88 3.91 3.38 -1.76
N THR A 89 4.09 2.74 -0.60
CA THR A 89 5.37 2.81 0.13
C THR A 89 6.49 2.16 -0.64
N GLY A 90 6.25 1.00 -1.30
CA GLY A 90 7.24 0.38 -2.17
C GLY A 90 7.66 1.28 -3.33
N TYR A 91 6.71 2.01 -3.94
CA TYR A 91 7.03 2.95 -5.02
C TYR A 91 7.90 4.12 -4.55
N GLN A 92 7.59 4.70 -3.39
CA GLN A 92 8.43 5.74 -2.77
C GLN A 92 9.82 5.20 -2.40
N MET A 93 9.93 3.93 -2.00
CA MET A 93 11.24 3.31 -1.78
C MET A 93 12.02 3.15 -3.07
N ALA A 94 11.39 2.69 -4.15
CA ALA A 94 12.04 2.50 -5.46
C ALA A 94 12.56 3.83 -6.02
N LEU A 95 11.78 4.91 -5.90
CA LEU A 95 12.22 6.27 -6.23
C LEU A 95 13.39 6.75 -5.37
N GLY A 96 13.44 6.35 -4.10
CA GLY A 96 14.44 6.81 -3.15
C GLY A 96 15.78 6.07 -3.19
N LEU A 97 15.92 5.03 -4.02
CA LEU A 97 17.19 4.31 -4.17
C LEU A 97 18.27 5.22 -4.77
N ASP A 98 19.52 4.97 -4.41
CA ASP A 98 20.69 5.52 -5.07
C ASP A 98 20.69 5.09 -6.54
N ASP A 99 21.03 6.01 -7.44
CA ASP A 99 21.01 5.79 -8.89
C ASP A 99 19.70 5.22 -9.44
N SER A 100 18.57 5.54 -8.79
CA SER A 100 17.24 5.16 -9.28
C SER A 100 16.98 5.79 -10.64
N HIS A 101 16.40 5.02 -11.56
CA HIS A 101 16.01 5.46 -12.89
C HIS A 101 14.50 5.44 -13.07
N ARG A 102 14.01 6.29 -13.95
CA ARG A 102 12.64 6.21 -14.46
C ARG A 102 12.58 5.24 -15.62
N TYR A 103 11.37 4.75 -15.88
CA TYR A 103 11.10 3.81 -16.94
C TYR A 103 9.92 4.30 -17.78
N ARG A 104 10.07 4.14 -19.10
CA ARG A 104 8.96 4.34 -20.03
C ARG A 104 7.99 3.15 -19.94
N LEU A 105 6.81 3.32 -20.52
CA LEU A 105 5.74 2.32 -20.41
C LEU A 105 6.10 0.98 -21.09
N ASP A 106 7.00 1.00 -22.07
CA ASP A 106 7.54 -0.17 -22.77
C ASP A 106 8.61 -0.94 -21.95
N GLY A 107 9.04 -0.41 -20.81
CA GLY A 107 10.09 -1.00 -19.99
C GLY A 107 11.50 -0.50 -20.27
N SER A 108 11.70 0.38 -21.25
CA SER A 108 12.98 1.03 -21.49
C SER A 108 13.33 1.99 -20.35
N VAL A 109 14.63 2.10 -20.07
CA VAL A 109 15.16 3.04 -19.08
C VAL A 109 15.06 4.46 -19.66
N ASP A 110 14.57 5.37 -18.83
CA ASP A 110 14.42 6.79 -19.08
C ASP A 110 15.38 7.57 -18.16
N ASP A 111 15.10 8.86 -17.94
CA ASP A 111 15.97 9.72 -17.15
C ASP A 111 16.21 9.24 -15.71
N PRO A 112 17.42 9.49 -15.16
CA PRO A 112 17.70 9.24 -13.76
C PRO A 112 16.80 10.08 -12.84
N VAL A 113 16.48 9.54 -11.67
CA VAL A 113 15.74 10.28 -10.65
C VAL A 113 16.67 11.31 -10.01
N SER A 114 16.38 12.59 -10.22
CA SER A 114 17.09 13.72 -9.60
C SER A 114 17.23 13.56 -8.07
N GLU A 115 18.33 13.99 -7.48
CA GLU A 115 18.57 13.89 -6.02
C GLU A 115 17.40 14.45 -5.19
N ASN A 116 16.88 15.63 -5.53
CA ASN A 116 15.77 16.23 -4.80
C ASN A 116 14.51 15.33 -4.76
N ASN A 117 14.20 14.66 -5.88
CA ASN A 117 13.10 13.69 -5.93
C ASN A 117 13.40 12.45 -5.09
N ARG A 118 14.65 11.95 -5.11
CA ARG A 118 15.07 10.81 -4.27
C ARG A 118 14.94 11.16 -2.78
N GLU A 119 15.46 12.30 -2.35
CA GLU A 119 15.36 12.78 -0.96
C GLU A 119 13.91 12.95 -0.51
N HIS A 120 13.06 13.53 -1.35
CA HIS A 120 11.65 13.70 -1.04
C HIS A 120 10.95 12.34 -0.86
N ALA A 121 11.20 11.39 -1.75
CA ALA A 121 10.66 10.04 -1.65
C ALA A 121 11.15 9.31 -0.38
N ARG A 122 12.43 9.45 -0.03
CA ARG A 122 13.02 8.95 1.23
C ARG A 122 12.29 9.51 2.44
N LYS A 123 12.07 10.83 2.49
CA LYS A 123 11.33 11.50 3.58
C LYS A 123 9.92 10.94 3.74
N ILE A 124 9.20 10.73 2.64
CA ILE A 124 7.85 10.14 2.65
C ILE A 124 7.88 8.71 3.23
N ALA A 125 8.76 7.85 2.71
CA ALA A 125 8.84 6.46 3.14
C ALA A 125 9.26 6.34 4.62
N LEU A 126 10.29 7.08 5.06
CA LEU A 126 10.72 7.14 6.46
C LEU A 126 9.61 7.65 7.38
N GLY A 127 8.86 8.67 6.96
CA GLY A 127 7.71 9.17 7.69
C GLY A 127 6.65 8.09 7.93
N ARG A 128 6.39 7.23 6.94
CA ARG A 128 5.46 6.10 7.07
C ARG A 128 5.98 5.03 8.01
N PHE A 129 7.27 4.68 7.94
CA PHE A 129 7.87 3.74 8.89
C PHE A 129 7.76 4.25 10.33
N LYS A 130 8.03 5.54 10.56
CA LYS A 130 7.87 6.16 11.90
C LYS A 130 6.42 6.07 12.38
N LYS A 131 5.44 6.36 11.52
CA LYS A 131 4.00 6.25 11.86
C LYS A 131 3.60 4.81 12.21
N MET A 132 4.01 3.82 11.42
CA MET A 132 3.72 2.40 11.70
C MET A 132 4.36 1.93 13.02
N ARG A 133 5.61 2.32 13.29
CA ARG A 133 6.27 2.01 14.57
C ARG A 133 5.52 2.58 15.76
N ARG A 134 5.01 3.82 15.66
CA ARG A 134 4.19 4.45 16.71
C ARG A 134 2.87 3.72 16.94
N LYS A 135 2.18 3.31 15.87
CA LYS A 135 0.94 2.51 15.97
C LYS A 135 1.17 1.16 16.64
N ASN A 136 2.27 0.49 16.29
CA ASN A 136 2.61 -0.80 16.91
C ASN A 136 3.06 -0.65 18.37
N ALA A 137 3.65 0.49 18.74
CA ALA A 137 4.07 0.78 20.11
C ALA A 137 2.93 1.26 21.02
N ASN A 138 1.83 1.76 20.47
CA ASN A 138 0.66 2.19 21.25
C ASN A 138 -0.67 1.81 20.55
N PRO A 139 -1.11 0.54 20.65
CA PRO A 139 -2.34 0.08 20.01
C PRO A 139 -3.64 0.65 20.61
N GLN A 140 -3.60 1.41 21.71
CA GLN A 140 -4.80 1.80 22.47
C GLN A 140 -5.48 3.13 22.09
N LEU A 141 -4.95 3.93 21.15
CA LEU A 141 -5.51 5.27 20.87
C LEU A 141 -6.51 5.36 19.69
N ASP A 142 -6.65 4.32 18.85
CA ASP A 142 -7.58 4.34 17.71
C ASP A 142 -9.01 3.83 18.07
N GLY A 143 -9.35 3.73 19.36
CA GLY A 143 -10.65 3.25 19.87
C GLY A 143 -11.68 4.33 20.25
N ARG A 144 -11.39 5.63 20.07
CA ARG A 144 -12.28 6.73 20.51
C ARG A 144 -12.87 7.55 19.36
N LEU A 145 -13.61 6.91 18.46
CA LEU A 145 -14.69 7.55 17.68
C LEU A 145 -15.74 6.50 17.29
N SER A 146 -16.35 5.88 18.31
CA SER A 146 -17.73 5.38 18.18
C SER A 146 -18.38 5.58 19.54
N SER A 147 -19.04 6.73 19.68
CA SER A 147 -19.96 6.99 20.77
C SER A 147 -20.99 5.85 20.82
N PRO A 148 -21.22 5.16 21.95
CA PRO A 148 -22.36 4.27 22.03
C PRO A 148 -23.64 5.11 22.02
N VAL A 149 -24.32 5.12 20.88
CA VAL A 149 -25.74 5.45 20.78
C VAL A 149 -26.50 4.63 21.82
N SER A 150 -27.28 5.32 22.64
CA SER A 150 -28.17 4.80 23.67
C SER A 150 -28.92 3.56 23.20
N LYS A 151 -28.82 2.47 23.96
CA LYS A 151 -29.77 1.35 23.87
C LYS A 151 -30.69 1.41 25.10
N PRO A 152 -32.02 1.34 24.94
CA PRO A 152 -32.95 1.22 26.07
C PRO A 152 -32.90 -0.19 26.67
N GLU A 153 -33.23 -0.23 27.95
CA GLU A 153 -33.26 -1.33 28.91
C GLU A 153 -34.00 -2.61 28.41
N PRO A 154 -33.47 -3.83 28.68
CA PRO A 154 -34.12 -5.08 28.25
C PRO A 154 -35.21 -5.56 29.22
N VAL A 155 -36.42 -5.73 28.69
CA VAL A 155 -37.59 -6.33 29.35
C VAL A 155 -37.36 -7.84 29.59
N LYS A 156 -37.59 -8.30 30.82
CA LYS A 156 -37.41 -9.71 31.25
C LYS A 156 -38.44 -10.64 30.58
N PRO A 157 -38.06 -11.81 30.06
CA PRO A 157 -39.03 -12.78 29.54
C PRO A 157 -39.72 -13.59 30.66
N ALA A 158 -41.02 -13.77 30.48
CA ALA A 158 -41.92 -14.53 31.33
C ALA A 158 -41.59 -16.04 31.35
N ARG A 159 -41.59 -16.62 32.56
CA ARG A 159 -41.58 -18.08 32.76
C ARG A 159 -43.03 -18.56 32.92
N THR A 160 -43.54 -19.23 31.90
CA THR A 160 -44.81 -19.97 31.96
C THR A 160 -44.60 -21.28 32.72
N VAL A 161 -45.28 -21.44 33.86
CA VAL A 161 -45.45 -22.73 34.55
C VAL A 161 -46.83 -23.26 34.20
N LEU A 162 -46.85 -24.37 33.49
CA LEU A 162 -48.01 -25.21 33.24
C LEU A 162 -48.31 -25.99 34.52
N THR A 163 -49.58 -26.14 34.93
CA THR A 163 -50.22 -27.44 35.30
C THR A 163 -51.61 -27.29 35.94
N ILE A 164 -52.55 -28.06 35.35
CA ILE A 164 -53.83 -28.69 35.76
C ILE A 164 -55.09 -27.93 36.24
N ASN A 165 -56.15 -28.16 35.45
CA ASN A 165 -57.58 -28.08 35.76
C ASN A 165 -58.10 -29.27 36.60
N ARG A 166 -58.99 -28.99 37.56
CA ARG A 166 -60.15 -29.81 38.01
C ARG A 166 -61.19 -28.85 38.66
N ARG A 167 -62.30 -28.50 38.01
CA ARG A 167 -63.62 -29.17 37.87
C ARG A 167 -64.47 -29.18 39.16
N SER A 168 -65.75 -28.77 38.98
CA SER A 168 -66.96 -28.92 39.85
C SER A 168 -67.19 -27.74 40.80
N GLY A 169 -68.38 -27.16 40.96
CA GLY A 169 -69.73 -27.44 40.48
C GLY A 169 -70.71 -26.74 41.42
N THR A 170 -71.84 -26.29 40.86
CA THR A 170 -73.07 -25.71 41.47
C THR A 170 -72.95 -24.45 42.31
#